data_AF-A0A6V7KE23-F1
#
_entry.id   AF-A0A6V7KE23-F1
#
_cell.length_a   1.000
_cell.length_b   1.000
_cell.length_c   1.000
_cell.angle_alpha   90.00
_cell.angle_beta   90.00
_cell.angle_gamma   90.00
#
_symmetry.space_group_name_H-M   'P 1'
#
loop_
_entity.id
_entity.type
_entity.pdbx_description
1 polymer ?
#
loop_
_entity_poly.entity_id
_entity_poly.type
_entity_poly.pdbx_seq_one_letter_code
_entity_poly.pdbx_strand_id
1 'polypeptide(L)'
;MTPADWQAIAEDIQQHYDEYDGFVILHGTDTMAFTASALSFIMDNLAKPLIVTGSQIPLAELRSDGQTNLLNALYVAANHPVNEVSLFFNNKLLRGNRTTKAHADGFDAFVSPNFPTLLEAGIHIRRLVSAQSELPSAPLIVHPITPQPIGVITVYPGISEDVVRNFLRQPVKALILRSYGV
;
A
#
# COMPACT_ATOMS: atom_id res chain seq x y z
N MET A 1 -4.39 -13.21 0.61
CA MET A 1 -3.76 -12.17 -0.22
C MET A 1 -2.68 -12.75 -1.07
N THR A 2 -2.98 -12.80 -2.36
CA THR A 2 -2.18 -13.26 -3.49
C THR A 2 -2.33 -12.25 -4.63
N PRO A 3 -1.54 -12.34 -5.71
CA PRO A 3 -1.73 -11.46 -6.87
C PRO A 3 -3.13 -11.51 -7.49
N ALA A 4 -3.82 -12.66 -7.43
CA ALA A 4 -5.19 -12.76 -7.91
C ALA A 4 -6.17 -11.91 -7.07
N ASP A 5 -5.95 -11.83 -5.76
CA ASP A 5 -6.78 -10.99 -4.88
C ASP A 5 -6.54 -9.49 -5.18
N TRP A 6 -5.31 -9.09 -5.48
CA TRP A 6 -5.00 -7.70 -5.90
C TRP A 6 -5.66 -7.34 -7.23
N GLN A 7 -5.67 -8.28 -8.18
CA GLN A 7 -6.36 -8.12 -9.45
C GLN A 7 -7.86 -7.92 -9.24
N ALA A 8 -8.50 -8.75 -8.39
CA ALA A 8 -9.92 -8.62 -8.08
C ALA A 8 -10.27 -7.27 -7.44
N ILE A 9 -9.43 -6.75 -6.53
CA ILE A 9 -9.60 -5.42 -5.94
C ILE A 9 -9.52 -4.33 -7.03
N ALA A 10 -8.53 -4.41 -7.91
CA ALA A 10 -8.37 -3.42 -8.98
C ALA A 10 -9.54 -3.42 -9.99
N GLU A 11 -10.05 -4.61 -10.33
CA GLU A 11 -11.21 -4.78 -11.21
C GLU A 11 -12.50 -4.25 -10.57
N ASP A 12 -12.71 -4.49 -9.27
CA ASP A 12 -13.85 -3.94 -8.53
C ASP A 12 -13.84 -2.40 -8.53
N ILE A 13 -12.67 -1.80 -8.31
CA ILE A 13 -12.52 -0.34 -8.38
C ILE A 13 -12.73 0.17 -9.80
N GLN A 14 -12.24 -0.53 -10.82
CA GLN A 14 -12.44 -0.15 -12.22
C GLN A 14 -13.92 -0.16 -12.60
N GLN A 15 -14.67 -1.17 -12.17
CA GLN A 15 -16.11 -1.29 -12.45
C GLN A 15 -16.91 -0.11 -11.89
N HIS A 16 -16.52 0.38 -10.71
CA HIS A 16 -17.19 1.48 -10.04
C HIS A 16 -16.47 2.82 -10.22
N TYR A 17 -15.47 2.90 -11.12
CA TYR A 17 -14.55 4.03 -11.14
C TYR A 17 -15.26 5.35 -11.39
N ASP A 18 -16.23 5.37 -12.30
CA ASP A 18 -16.95 6.59 -12.69
C ASP A 18 -18.12 6.95 -11.75
N GLU A 19 -18.52 6.03 -10.86
CA GLU A 19 -19.65 6.23 -9.95
C GLU A 19 -19.26 6.96 -8.65
N TYR A 20 -17.98 6.94 -8.29
CA TYR A 20 -17.47 7.50 -7.02
C TYR A 20 -16.31 8.46 -7.22
N ASP A 21 -16.13 9.41 -6.30
CA ASP A 21 -15.05 10.41 -6.34
C ASP A 21 -13.73 9.93 -5.71
N GLY A 22 -13.76 8.80 -5.01
CA GLY A 22 -12.62 8.23 -4.30
C GLY A 22 -12.94 6.87 -3.67
N PHE A 23 -11.89 6.14 -3.29
CA PHE A 23 -11.99 4.75 -2.83
C PHE A 23 -11.27 4.58 -1.50
N VAL A 24 -11.91 3.86 -0.57
CA VAL A 24 -11.28 3.41 0.69
C VAL A 24 -11.35 1.89 0.75
N ILE A 25 -10.19 1.24 0.87
CA ILE A 25 -10.06 -0.21 0.92
C ILE A 25 -9.78 -0.62 2.35
N LEU A 26 -10.71 -1.34 2.97
CA LEU A 26 -10.48 -1.98 4.27
C LEU A 26 -9.67 -3.26 4.08
N HIS A 27 -8.55 -3.36 4.78
CA HIS A 27 -7.59 -4.45 4.59
C HIS A 27 -6.92 -4.86 5.91
N GLY A 28 -6.56 -6.14 6.04
CA GLY A 28 -5.78 -6.64 7.18
C GLY A 28 -4.35 -6.10 7.18
N THR A 29 -3.77 -5.81 8.34
CA THR A 29 -2.51 -5.05 8.42
C THR A 29 -1.29 -5.83 7.92
N ASP A 30 -1.27 -7.16 8.02
CA ASP A 30 -0.08 -7.99 7.75
C ASP A 30 0.44 -7.90 6.31
N THR A 31 -0.44 -7.73 5.33
CA THR A 31 -0.06 -7.63 3.91
C THR A 31 -0.52 -6.32 3.25
N MET A 32 -1.00 -5.36 4.04
CA MET A 32 -1.54 -4.08 3.56
C MET A 32 -0.52 -3.32 2.70
N ALA A 33 0.75 -3.26 3.12
CA ALA A 33 1.80 -2.57 2.38
C ALA A 33 2.07 -3.22 1.01
N PHE A 34 1.94 -4.56 0.91
CA PHE A 34 2.06 -5.27 -0.36
C PHE A 34 0.89 -4.96 -1.29
N THR A 35 -0.34 -4.99 -0.78
CA THR A 35 -1.55 -4.62 -1.54
C THR A 35 -1.48 -3.17 -2.04
N ALA A 36 -1.13 -2.22 -1.17
CA ALA A 36 -0.98 -0.81 -1.55
C ALA A 36 0.14 -0.63 -2.60
N SER A 37 1.25 -1.39 -2.48
CA SER A 37 2.31 -1.37 -3.48
C SER A 37 1.84 -1.93 -4.82
N ALA A 38 1.19 -3.09 -4.84
CA ALA A 38 0.71 -3.73 -6.06
C ALA A 38 -0.30 -2.86 -6.80
N LEU A 39 -1.32 -2.34 -6.11
CA LEU A 39 -2.33 -1.47 -6.71
C LEU A 39 -1.71 -0.19 -7.31
N SER A 40 -0.63 0.34 -6.73
CA SER A 40 0.04 1.53 -7.29
C SER A 40 0.68 1.30 -8.67
N PHE A 41 0.99 0.05 -9.02
CA PHE A 41 1.51 -0.31 -10.35
C PHE A 41 0.41 -0.84 -11.28
N ILE A 42 -0.63 -1.46 -10.71
CA ILE A 42 -1.78 -1.97 -11.46
C ILE A 42 -2.65 -0.82 -11.99
N MET A 43 -2.90 0.20 -11.17
CA MET A 43 -3.83 1.31 -11.45
C MET A 43 -3.09 2.49 -12.10
N ASP A 44 -2.87 2.41 -13.40
CA ASP A 44 -2.20 3.44 -14.18
C ASP A 44 -3.15 4.58 -14.58
N ASN A 45 -2.65 5.81 -14.67
CA ASN A 45 -3.46 7.03 -14.83
C ASN A 45 -4.54 7.22 -13.74
N LEU A 46 -4.25 6.82 -12.49
CA LEU A 46 -5.17 7.02 -11.38
C LEU A 46 -5.41 8.53 -11.12
N ALA A 47 -6.65 8.98 -11.32
CA ALA A 47 -7.07 10.38 -11.17
C ALA A 47 -7.90 10.67 -9.89
N LYS A 48 -8.12 9.64 -9.05
CA LYS A 48 -8.96 9.69 -7.85
C LYS A 48 -8.19 9.11 -6.65
N PRO A 49 -8.43 9.58 -5.41
CA PRO A 49 -7.76 9.04 -4.24
C PRO A 49 -8.17 7.59 -3.99
N LEU A 50 -7.19 6.74 -3.72
CA LEU A 50 -7.38 5.35 -3.32
C LEU A 50 -6.59 5.12 -2.03
N ILE A 51 -7.31 4.99 -0.92
CA ILE A 51 -6.72 4.90 0.42
C ILE A 51 -6.94 3.50 0.98
N VAL A 52 -5.85 2.77 1.25
CA VAL A 52 -5.90 1.51 1.99
C VAL A 52 -5.80 1.80 3.48
N THR A 53 -6.68 1.22 4.29
CA THR A 53 -6.65 1.37 5.74
C THR A 53 -7.16 0.12 6.45
N GLY A 54 -7.10 0.11 7.77
CA GLY A 54 -7.52 -1.01 8.60
C GLY A 54 -7.36 -0.69 10.08
N SER A 55 -7.21 -1.71 10.90
CA SER A 55 -7.01 -1.57 12.34
C SER A 55 -6.17 -2.69 12.90
N GLN A 56 -5.51 -2.43 14.03
CA GLN A 56 -4.86 -3.48 14.83
C GLN A 56 -5.89 -4.18 15.73
N ILE A 57 -6.88 -3.43 16.23
CA ILE A 57 -7.96 -3.94 17.08
C ILE A 57 -9.27 -3.96 16.27
N PRO A 58 -10.02 -5.07 16.24
CA PRO A 58 -11.29 -5.14 15.53
C PRO A 58 -12.25 -4.03 15.93
N LEU A 59 -13.05 -3.51 14.99
CA LEU A 59 -13.95 -2.37 15.21
C LEU A 59 -14.93 -2.57 16.39
N ALA A 60 -15.32 -3.82 16.64
CA ALA A 60 -16.24 -4.21 17.70
C ALA A 60 -15.62 -4.20 19.11
N GLU A 61 -14.29 -4.13 19.22
CA GLU A 61 -13.60 -4.19 20.50
C GLU A 61 -13.37 -2.80 21.12
N LEU A 62 -13.37 -2.76 22.45
CA LEU A 62 -13.10 -1.54 23.20
C LEU A 62 -11.67 -1.06 22.90
N ARG A 63 -11.53 0.24 22.57
CA ARG A 63 -10.26 0.89 22.17
C ARG A 63 -9.80 0.58 20.74
N SER A 64 -10.70 0.14 19.86
CA SER A 64 -10.38 -0.01 18.44
C SER A 64 -9.84 1.27 17.83
N ASP A 65 -8.72 1.16 17.12
CA ASP A 65 -8.17 2.18 16.23
C ASP A 65 -8.92 2.26 14.89
N GLY A 66 -9.77 1.28 14.59
CA GLY A 66 -10.53 1.20 13.34
C GLY A 66 -11.53 2.32 13.13
N GLN A 67 -12.16 2.81 14.21
CA GLN A 67 -13.11 3.95 14.11
C GLN A 67 -12.40 5.19 13.57
N THR A 68 -11.27 5.55 14.20
CA THR A 68 -10.48 6.73 13.83
C THR A 68 -9.82 6.57 12.48
N ASN A 69 -9.25 5.40 12.17
CA ASN A 69 -8.59 5.15 10.89
C ASN A 69 -9.58 5.23 9.71
N LEU A 70 -10.74 4.57 9.81
CA LEU A 70 -11.74 4.59 8.75
C LEU A 70 -12.36 5.98 8.58
N LEU A 71 -12.73 6.64 9.68
CA LEU A 71 -13.32 7.99 9.63
C LEU A 71 -12.38 8.99 8.94
N ASN A 72 -11.11 8.98 9.33
CA ASN A 72 -10.13 9.89 8.75
C ASN A 72 -9.80 9.54 7.30
N ALA A 73 -9.73 8.24 6.94
CA ALA A 73 -9.52 7.84 5.55
C ALA A 73 -10.65 8.36 4.64
N LEU A 74 -11.92 8.20 5.05
CA LEU A 74 -13.07 8.75 4.32
C LEU A 74 -13.00 10.27 4.22
N TYR A 75 -12.72 10.96 5.33
CA TYR A 75 -12.63 12.41 5.34
C TYR A 75 -11.52 12.95 4.44
N VAL A 76 -10.34 12.31 4.47
CA VAL A 76 -9.19 12.67 3.64
C VAL A 76 -9.48 12.41 2.16
N ALA A 77 -10.08 11.27 1.81
CA ALA A 77 -10.45 10.97 0.42
C ALA A 77 -11.38 12.04 -0.16
N ALA A 78 -12.38 12.50 0.61
CA ALA A 78 -13.36 13.47 0.13
C ALA A 78 -12.84 14.93 0.14
N ASN A 79 -12.07 15.33 1.15
CA ASN A 79 -11.76 16.75 1.39
C ASN A 79 -10.29 17.12 1.10
N HIS A 80 -9.41 16.14 1.06
CA HIS A 80 -7.96 16.32 0.83
C HIS A 80 -7.44 15.29 -0.19
N PRO A 81 -8.03 15.22 -1.40
CA PRO A 81 -7.72 14.18 -2.35
C PRO A 81 -6.24 14.19 -2.73
N VAL A 82 -5.65 12.99 -2.72
CA VAL A 82 -4.33 12.68 -3.25
C VAL A 82 -4.51 11.54 -4.24
N ASN A 83 -4.32 11.83 -5.53
CA ASN A 83 -4.60 10.90 -6.63
C ASN A 83 -3.48 9.87 -6.78
N GLU A 84 -3.30 9.09 -5.73
CA GLU A 84 -2.31 8.04 -5.60
C GLU A 84 -2.94 6.89 -4.79
N VAL A 85 -2.36 5.70 -4.94
CA VAL A 85 -2.58 4.64 -3.95
C VAL A 85 -1.81 5.01 -2.69
N SER A 86 -2.55 5.25 -1.61
CA SER A 86 -2.02 5.67 -0.31
C SER A 86 -2.46 4.74 0.81
N LEU A 87 -1.77 4.79 1.93
CA LEU A 87 -2.06 4.02 3.13
C LEU A 87 -2.32 5.00 4.28
N PHE A 88 -3.51 4.94 4.88
CA PHE A 88 -3.83 5.75 6.06
C PHE A 88 -3.79 4.91 7.32
N PHE A 89 -2.94 5.31 8.28
CA PHE A 89 -2.84 4.66 9.58
C PHE A 89 -2.32 5.63 10.62
N ASN A 90 -2.85 5.57 11.85
CA ASN A 90 -2.34 6.35 12.99
C ASN A 90 -2.13 7.84 12.67
N ASN A 91 -3.18 8.48 12.16
CA ASN A 91 -3.22 9.90 11.80
C ASN A 91 -2.25 10.32 10.68
N LYS A 92 -1.67 9.38 9.92
CA LYS A 92 -0.75 9.66 8.81
C LYS A 92 -1.28 9.07 7.52
N LEU A 93 -1.20 9.84 6.44
CA LEU A 93 -1.36 9.37 5.07
C LEU A 93 0.03 9.16 4.46
N LEU A 94 0.34 7.93 4.08
CA LEU A 94 1.63 7.52 3.51
C LEU A 94 1.44 7.11 2.05
N ARG A 95 2.46 7.29 1.21
CA ARG A 95 2.44 6.77 -0.16
C ARG A 95 2.49 5.24 -0.12
N GLY A 96 1.54 4.56 -0.76
CA GLY A 96 1.33 3.12 -0.62
C GLY A 96 2.59 2.29 -0.91
N ASN A 97 3.24 2.53 -2.04
CA ASN A 97 4.48 1.85 -2.45
C ASN A 97 5.76 2.31 -1.75
N ARG A 98 5.65 3.16 -0.72
CA ARG A 98 6.76 3.55 0.14
C ARG A 98 6.58 3.03 1.57
N THR A 99 5.51 2.30 1.84
CA THR A 99 5.18 1.80 3.18
C THR A 99 5.75 0.42 3.47
N THR A 100 6.02 0.16 4.74
CA THR A 100 6.24 -1.18 5.28
C THR A 100 5.67 -1.26 6.71
N LYS A 101 5.24 -2.44 7.15
CA LYS A 101 4.80 -2.66 8.54
C LYS A 101 6.06 -2.81 9.41
N ALA A 102 6.31 -1.84 10.28
CA ALA A 102 7.49 -1.82 11.16
C ALA A 102 7.17 -2.31 12.58
N HIS A 103 5.93 -2.18 13.03
CA HIS A 103 5.53 -2.54 14.38
C HIS A 103 4.32 -3.48 14.37
N ALA A 104 4.41 -4.60 15.08
CA ALA A 104 3.34 -5.58 15.20
C ALA A 104 2.34 -5.23 16.33
N ASP A 105 2.82 -4.63 17.43
CA ASP A 105 2.03 -4.42 18.65
C ASP A 105 1.59 -2.96 18.87
N GLY A 106 2.22 -2.01 18.18
CA GLY A 106 1.94 -0.58 18.30
C GLY A 106 0.85 -0.11 17.32
N PHE A 107 0.15 0.96 17.67
CA PHE A 107 -0.76 1.64 16.73
C PHE A 107 -0.01 2.35 15.60
N ASP A 108 1.25 2.75 15.79
CA ASP A 108 2.11 3.27 14.70
C ASP A 108 2.70 2.10 13.87
N ALA A 109 1.82 1.25 13.32
CA ALA A 109 2.22 -0.02 12.71
C ALA A 109 3.01 0.16 11.40
N PHE A 110 2.74 1.22 10.65
CA PHE A 110 3.32 1.45 9.31
C PHE A 110 4.24 2.66 9.29
N VAL A 111 5.34 2.52 8.57
CA VAL A 111 6.31 3.59 8.34
C VAL A 111 6.62 3.74 6.85
N SER A 112 7.03 4.95 6.47
CA SER A 112 7.56 5.25 5.15
C SER A 112 9.01 5.74 5.31
N PRO A 113 9.98 4.81 5.37
CA PRO A 113 11.33 5.13 5.86
C PRO A 113 12.11 6.05 4.90
N ASN A 114 11.81 5.96 3.60
CA ASN A 114 12.57 6.61 2.52
C ASN A 114 11.72 7.61 1.72
N PHE A 115 10.57 8.02 2.23
CA PHE A 115 9.72 9.03 1.62
C PHE A 115 8.86 9.72 2.70
N PRO A 116 8.72 11.06 2.68
CA PRO A 116 7.97 11.77 3.72
C PRO A 116 6.49 11.35 3.73
N THR A 117 5.86 11.46 4.90
CA THR A 117 4.41 11.40 5.06
C THR A 117 3.75 12.42 4.11
N LEU A 118 2.67 12.03 3.44
CA LEU A 118 1.95 12.91 2.50
C LEU A 118 1.13 13.96 3.27
N LEU A 119 0.43 13.50 4.31
CA LEU A 119 -0.49 14.29 5.11
C LEU A 119 -0.55 13.78 6.56
N GLU A 120 -0.67 14.69 7.52
CA GLU A 120 -0.90 14.40 8.94
C GLU A 120 -2.26 14.93 9.39
N ALA A 121 -3.05 14.08 10.03
CA ALA A 121 -4.39 14.37 10.54
C ALA A 121 -4.34 14.64 12.06
N GLY A 122 -3.87 15.85 12.43
CA GLY A 122 -3.93 16.37 13.79
C GLY A 122 -5.21 17.17 14.05
N ILE A 123 -5.16 18.15 14.97
CA ILE A 123 -6.25 19.15 15.15
C ILE A 123 -6.59 19.82 13.81
N HIS A 124 -5.55 20.08 13.02
CA HIS A 124 -5.66 20.48 11.63
C HIS A 124 -5.00 19.44 10.74
N ILE A 125 -5.58 19.25 9.57
CA ILE A 125 -4.96 18.43 8.52
C ILE A 125 -3.84 19.23 7.86
N ARG A 126 -2.63 18.68 7.91
CA ARG A 126 -1.42 19.27 7.32
C ARG A 126 -0.95 18.45 6.14
N ARG A 127 -0.93 19.04 4.95
CA ARG A 127 -0.29 18.44 3.77
C ARG A 127 1.20 18.76 3.81
N LEU A 128 2.05 17.73 3.86
CA LEU A 128 3.50 17.88 3.98
C LEU A 128 4.21 17.81 2.63
N VAL A 129 3.61 17.14 1.66
CA VAL A 129 4.11 17.06 0.27
C VAL A 129 3.15 17.78 -0.65
N SER A 130 3.64 18.84 -1.32
CA SER A 130 2.89 19.51 -2.39
C SER A 130 2.98 18.72 -3.70
N ALA A 131 2.41 17.52 -3.72
CA ALA A 131 2.20 16.82 -4.98
C ALA A 131 1.02 17.48 -5.69
N GLN A 132 1.25 18.56 -6.44
CA GLN A 132 0.44 18.83 -7.62
C GLN A 132 0.94 17.87 -8.69
N SER A 133 0.53 16.60 -8.62
CA SER A 133 0.60 15.78 -9.82
C SER A 133 -0.50 16.32 -10.72
N GLU A 134 -0.14 16.74 -11.93
CA GLU A 134 -1.14 17.04 -12.95
C GLU A 134 -2.07 15.84 -13.05
N LEU A 135 -3.38 16.11 -13.12
CA LEU A 135 -4.36 15.05 -13.34
C LEU A 135 -3.99 14.32 -14.63
N PRO A 136 -3.98 12.98 -14.63
CA PRO A 136 -3.75 12.22 -15.84
C PRO A 136 -4.74 12.67 -16.92
N SER A 137 -4.25 12.93 -18.13
CA SER A 137 -5.10 13.28 -19.28
C SER A 137 -5.74 12.06 -19.93
N ALA A 138 -5.23 10.87 -19.62
CA ALA A 138 -5.69 9.58 -20.14
C ALA A 138 -6.63 8.89 -19.12
N PRO A 139 -7.55 8.03 -19.60
CA PRO A 139 -8.42 7.25 -18.71
C PRO A 139 -7.63 6.26 -17.85
N LEU A 140 -8.23 5.82 -16.75
CA LEU A 140 -7.69 4.76 -15.90
C LEU A 140 -7.42 3.50 -16.72
N ILE A 141 -6.21 2.94 -16.57
CA ILE A 141 -5.83 1.65 -17.14
C ILE A 141 -5.51 0.70 -15.99
N VAL A 142 -6.17 -0.46 -15.98
CA VAL A 142 -5.86 -1.55 -15.03
C VAL A 142 -4.99 -2.59 -15.72
N HIS A 143 -3.74 -2.67 -15.30
CA HIS A 143 -2.78 -3.64 -15.84
C HIS A 143 -2.96 -5.01 -15.18
N PRO A 144 -2.99 -6.11 -15.95
CA PRO A 144 -3.16 -7.44 -15.38
C PRO A 144 -1.95 -7.84 -14.54
N ILE A 145 -2.19 -8.31 -13.33
CA ILE A 145 -1.17 -8.95 -12.48
C ILE A 145 -1.47 -10.44 -12.34
N THR A 146 -0.45 -11.26 -12.47
CA THR A 146 -0.56 -12.72 -12.32
C THR A 146 0.54 -13.23 -11.40
N PRO A 147 0.34 -14.37 -10.72
CA PRO A 147 1.39 -14.99 -9.92
C PRO A 147 2.66 -15.21 -10.74
N GLN A 148 3.78 -14.69 -10.25
CA GLN A 148 5.10 -14.95 -10.83
C GLN A 148 5.95 -15.71 -9.82
N PRO A 149 6.75 -16.70 -10.26
CA PRO A 149 7.72 -17.38 -9.40
C PRO A 149 8.89 -16.43 -9.10
N ILE A 150 8.76 -15.71 -7.99
CA ILE A 150 9.74 -14.71 -7.53
C ILE A 150 10.44 -15.25 -6.29
N GLY A 151 11.76 -15.34 -6.34
CA GLY A 151 12.58 -15.65 -5.16
C GLY A 151 12.85 -14.38 -4.34
N VAL A 152 12.87 -14.50 -3.02
CA VAL A 152 13.37 -13.45 -2.12
C VAL A 152 14.45 -14.07 -1.24
N ILE A 153 15.70 -13.64 -1.44
CA ILE A 153 16.85 -14.12 -0.65
C ILE A 153 17.32 -13.00 0.25
N THR A 154 17.56 -13.34 1.52
CA THR A 154 18.27 -12.46 2.45
C THR A 154 19.71 -12.91 2.54
N VAL A 155 20.64 -12.01 2.24
CA VAL A 155 22.08 -12.27 2.35
C VAL A 155 22.47 -12.19 3.82
N TYR A 156 23.24 -13.17 4.30
CA TYR A 156 23.80 -13.22 5.65
C TYR A 156 25.22 -13.81 5.62
N PRO A 157 26.09 -13.53 6.62
CA PRO A 157 27.48 -13.94 6.56
C PRO A 157 27.57 -15.47 6.51
N GLY A 158 28.23 -15.99 5.48
CA GLY A 158 28.33 -17.44 5.25
C GLY A 158 27.15 -18.07 4.52
N ILE A 159 26.26 -17.29 3.88
CA ILE A 159 25.27 -17.86 2.96
C ILE A 159 25.97 -18.73 1.90
N SER A 160 25.53 -19.98 1.76
CA SER A 160 26.18 -20.93 0.86
C SER A 160 25.72 -20.74 -0.59
N GLU A 161 26.59 -21.10 -1.53
CA GLU A 161 26.22 -21.15 -2.95
C GLU A 161 25.01 -22.07 -3.19
N ASP A 162 24.89 -23.17 -2.43
CA ASP A 162 23.78 -24.11 -2.57
C ASP A 162 22.43 -23.48 -2.24
N VAL A 163 22.36 -22.60 -1.23
CA VAL A 163 21.12 -21.86 -0.93
C VAL A 163 20.73 -21.02 -2.13
N VAL A 164 21.65 -20.23 -2.68
CA VAL A 164 21.40 -19.38 -3.85
C VAL A 164 21.02 -20.22 -5.07
N ARG A 165 21.76 -21.30 -5.33
CA ARG A 165 21.51 -22.23 -6.44
C ARG A 165 20.10 -22.84 -6.36
N ASN A 166 19.63 -23.20 -5.17
CA ASN A 166 18.30 -23.76 -4.98
C ASN A 166 17.19 -22.76 -5.30
N PHE A 167 17.33 -21.50 -4.88
CA PHE A 167 16.38 -20.44 -5.24
C PHE A 167 16.40 -20.07 -6.73
N LEU A 168 17.50 -20.31 -7.44
CA LEU A 168 17.60 -20.08 -8.88
C LEU A 168 17.08 -21.25 -9.74
N ARG A 169 16.68 -22.37 -9.12
CA ARG A 169 16.07 -23.47 -9.87
C ARG A 169 14.76 -22.99 -10.49
N GLN A 170 14.53 -23.38 -11.75
CA GLN A 170 13.32 -23.06 -12.49
C GLN A 170 12.07 -23.48 -11.69
N PRO A 171 10.96 -22.72 -11.75
CA PRO A 171 10.63 -21.74 -12.80
C PRO A 171 10.92 -20.26 -12.45
N VAL A 172 11.82 -19.97 -11.51
CA VAL A 172 12.04 -18.59 -11.02
C VAL A 172 12.35 -17.60 -12.16
N LYS A 173 11.58 -16.51 -12.20
CA LYS A 173 11.68 -15.44 -13.24
C LYS A 173 12.31 -14.15 -12.73
N ALA A 174 12.31 -13.94 -11.41
CA ALA A 174 12.92 -12.78 -10.78
C ALA A 174 13.42 -13.14 -9.37
N LEU A 175 14.44 -12.42 -8.92
CA LEU A 175 15.05 -12.62 -7.62
C LEU A 175 15.25 -11.27 -6.93
N ILE A 176 14.69 -11.11 -5.74
CA ILE A 176 14.93 -9.97 -4.86
C ILE A 176 16.04 -10.36 -3.89
N LEU A 177 17.20 -9.69 -4.01
CA LEU A 177 18.32 -9.85 -3.10
C LEU A 177 18.26 -8.76 -2.01
N ARG A 178 17.95 -9.17 -0.78
CA ARG A 178 18.07 -8.33 0.41
C ARG A 178 19.52 -8.40 0.90
N SER A 179 20.35 -7.55 0.30
CA SER A 179 21.78 -7.43 0.61
C SER A 179 22.02 -6.58 1.86
N TYR A 180 23.28 -6.49 2.26
CA TYR A 180 23.69 -5.53 3.30
C TYR A 180 23.60 -4.09 2.80
N GLY A 181 23.43 -3.20 3.77
CA GLY A 181 23.63 -1.76 3.61
C GLY A 181 24.54 -1.24 4.73
N VAL A 182 24.48 0.07 4.94
CA VAL A 182 24.93 0.75 6.17
C VAL A 182 23.70 1.18 6.94
#